data_AF-A0A2V6T8M0-F1
#
_entry.id   AF-A0A2V6T8M0-F1
#
_cell.length_a   1.000
_cell.length_b   1.000
_cell.length_c   1.000
_cell.angle_alpha   90.00
_cell.angle_beta   90.00
_cell.angle_gamma   90.00
#
_symmetry.space_group_name_H-M   'P 1'
#
loop_
_entity.id
_entity.type
_entity.pdbx_description
1 polymer ?
#
loop_
_entity_poly.entity_id
_entity_poly.type
_entity_poly.pdbx_seq_one_letter_code
_entity_poly.pdbx_strand_id
1 'polypeptide(L)'
;MPPVQEQDFKKYLPPAVIPRSGPTRVDDLLELSGVRAQLVGLARGIAKELRPAPGIMSAKDQASIDRVLSKSLRHEAVYGLVRDAFIPQIDRTNLEATAAWLRSPLGRRITVLEVTASDPSSEQKIADYAAELKANRPSDRRIELIWRLDWVMGSLESSADLYATLSRGVAKAVSAAGPPERRLR
;
A
#
# COMPACT_ATOMS: atom_id res chain seq x y z
N MET A 1 -12.83 27.92 5.68
CA MET A 1 -11.94 27.08 4.84
C MET A 1 -12.13 27.46 3.39
N PRO A 2 -11.07 27.68 2.61
CA PRO A 2 -11.22 27.81 1.16
C PRO A 2 -11.62 26.44 0.58
N PRO A 3 -12.46 26.39 -0.47
CA PRO A 3 -12.83 25.14 -1.13
C PRO A 3 -11.59 24.56 -1.81
N VAL A 4 -11.29 23.27 -1.54
CA VAL A 4 -10.28 22.52 -2.31
C VAL A 4 -10.73 22.51 -3.76
N GLN A 5 -9.95 23.16 -4.63
CA GLN A 5 -10.33 23.36 -6.02
C GLN A 5 -10.12 22.05 -6.80
N GLU A 6 -11.05 21.78 -7.72
CA GLU A 6 -11.04 20.60 -8.59
C GLU A 6 -9.73 20.40 -9.39
N GLN A 7 -8.92 21.47 -9.48
CA GLN A 7 -7.62 21.51 -10.13
C GLN A 7 -6.53 20.74 -9.37
N ASP A 8 -6.63 20.58 -8.05
CA ASP A 8 -5.64 19.85 -7.24
C ASP A 8 -5.62 18.35 -7.54
N PHE A 9 -6.75 17.81 -8.01
CA PHE A 9 -6.89 16.39 -8.39
C PHE A 9 -6.23 16.07 -9.74
N LYS A 10 -6.04 17.07 -10.62
CA LYS A 10 -5.43 16.83 -11.94
C LYS A 10 -3.95 16.46 -11.85
N LYS A 11 -3.26 16.89 -10.79
CA LYS A 11 -1.82 16.61 -10.56
C LYS A 11 -1.55 15.15 -10.20
N TYR A 12 -2.56 14.43 -9.73
CA TYR A 12 -2.45 13.04 -9.28
C TYR A 12 -3.27 12.09 -10.15
N LEU A 13 -3.73 12.54 -11.33
CA LEU A 13 -4.30 11.64 -12.30
C LEU A 13 -3.21 10.67 -12.78
N PRO A 14 -3.41 9.34 -12.65
CA PRO A 14 -2.54 8.40 -13.33
C PRO A 14 -2.54 8.71 -14.84
N PRO A 15 -1.45 8.40 -15.56
CA PRO A 15 -1.33 8.73 -16.97
C PRO A 15 -2.56 8.30 -17.77
N ALA A 16 -2.91 9.13 -18.74
CA ALA A 16 -4.08 9.00 -19.59
C ALA A 16 -4.14 7.62 -20.25
N VAL A 17 -5.35 7.03 -20.20
CA VAL A 17 -5.82 5.86 -20.96
C VAL A 17 -4.80 4.73 -21.06
N ILE A 18 -4.90 3.73 -20.16
CA ILE A 18 -4.26 2.43 -20.39
C ILE A 18 -4.81 1.89 -21.72
N PRO A 19 -4.01 1.78 -22.79
CA PRO A 19 -4.49 1.30 -24.08
C PRO A 19 -4.99 -0.13 -23.90
N ARG A 20 -6.26 -0.39 -24.23
CA ARG A 20 -6.81 -1.74 -24.17
C ARG A 20 -6.22 -2.57 -25.31
N SER A 21 -5.39 -3.55 -24.94
CA SER A 21 -4.84 -4.56 -25.83
C SER A 21 -5.20 -5.93 -25.25
N GLY A 22 -6.39 -6.44 -25.58
CA GLY A 22 -6.83 -7.78 -25.21
C GLY A 22 -7.43 -7.93 -23.79
N PRO A 23 -7.63 -9.19 -23.34
CA PRO A 23 -8.19 -9.49 -22.02
C PRO A 23 -7.28 -8.95 -20.90
N THR A 24 -7.90 -8.48 -19.82
CA THR A 24 -7.24 -7.98 -18.61
C THR A 24 -6.26 -9.04 -18.11
N ARG A 25 -5.03 -8.61 -17.84
CA ARG A 25 -3.98 -9.44 -17.25
C ARG A 25 -3.87 -9.16 -15.76
N VAL A 26 -3.21 -10.06 -15.04
CA VAL A 26 -2.91 -9.87 -13.60
C VAL A 26 -2.13 -8.58 -13.36
N ASP A 27 -1.13 -8.31 -14.19
CA ASP A 27 -0.34 -7.08 -14.10
C ASP A 27 -1.20 -5.83 -14.30
N ASP A 28 -2.24 -5.88 -15.14
CA ASP A 28 -3.16 -4.75 -15.32
C ASP A 28 -3.96 -4.47 -14.05
N LEU A 29 -4.41 -5.51 -13.34
CA LEU A 29 -5.10 -5.33 -12.05
C LEU A 29 -4.19 -4.79 -10.95
N LEU A 30 -2.96 -5.29 -10.87
CA LEU A 30 -1.99 -4.81 -9.88
C LEU A 30 -1.57 -3.35 -10.14
N GLU A 31 -1.53 -2.94 -11.40
CA GLU A 31 -1.32 -1.54 -11.77
C GLU A 31 -2.56 -0.68 -11.45
N LEU A 32 -3.76 -1.12 -11.86
CA LEU A 32 -5.02 -0.41 -11.64
C LEU A 32 -5.38 -0.22 -10.16
N SER A 33 -5.02 -1.18 -9.31
CA SER A 33 -5.20 -1.12 -7.85
C SER A 33 -4.16 -0.20 -7.17
N GLY A 34 -3.12 0.23 -7.87
CA GLY A 34 -2.05 1.05 -7.31
C GLY A 34 -1.06 0.28 -6.44
N VAL A 35 -1.19 -1.05 -6.30
CA VAL A 35 -0.28 -1.90 -5.53
C VAL A 35 1.17 -1.70 -5.96
N ARG A 36 1.42 -1.60 -7.28
CA ARG A 36 2.78 -1.36 -7.80
C ARG A 36 3.40 -0.09 -7.22
N ALA A 37 2.63 1.00 -7.10
CA ALA A 37 3.13 2.24 -6.50
C ALA A 37 3.30 2.12 -4.99
N GLN A 38 2.34 1.51 -4.29
CA GLN A 38 2.39 1.35 -2.83
C GLN A 38 3.56 0.50 -2.36
N LEU A 39 3.95 -0.54 -3.11
CA LEU A 39 5.09 -1.40 -2.78
C LEU A 39 6.42 -0.64 -2.73
N VAL A 40 6.58 0.44 -3.52
CA VAL A 40 7.76 1.31 -3.44
C VAL A 40 7.84 1.99 -2.07
N GLY A 41 6.71 2.54 -1.60
CA GLY A 41 6.61 3.18 -0.29
C GLY A 41 6.87 2.19 0.85
N LEU A 42 6.22 1.02 0.80
CA LEU A 42 6.39 -0.04 1.78
C LEU A 42 7.84 -0.52 1.89
N ALA A 43 8.49 -0.79 0.75
CA ALA A 43 9.89 -1.21 0.71
C ALA A 43 10.83 -0.16 1.33
N ARG A 44 10.57 1.13 1.07
CA ARG A 44 11.33 2.23 1.70
C ARG A 44 11.09 2.32 3.20
N GLY A 45 9.85 2.14 3.65
CA GLY A 45 9.49 2.10 5.07
C GLY A 45 10.23 0.97 5.80
N ILE A 46 10.18 -0.25 5.26
CA ILE A 46 10.91 -1.40 5.80
C ILE A 46 12.42 -1.13 5.83
N ALA A 47 12.98 -0.57 4.76
CA ALA A 47 14.41 -0.23 4.73
C ALA A 47 14.79 0.80 5.80
N LYS A 48 13.89 1.76 6.12
CA LYS A 48 14.10 2.74 7.20
C LYS A 48 14.07 2.08 8.57
N GLU A 49 13.09 1.20 8.83
CA GLU A 49 12.95 0.49 10.11
C GLU A 49 14.10 -0.49 10.37
N LEU A 50 14.62 -1.13 9.32
CA LEU A 50 15.73 -2.08 9.44
C LEU A 50 17.11 -1.40 9.51
N ARG A 51 17.19 -0.08 9.26
CA ARG A 51 18.45 0.66 9.36
C ARG A 51 18.78 0.91 10.84
N PRO A 52 19.99 0.54 11.28
CA PRO A 52 20.47 0.88 12.62
C PRO A 52 20.52 2.39 12.81
N ALA A 53 20.32 2.84 14.06
CA ALA A 53 20.49 4.25 14.37
C ALA A 53 21.93 4.73 14.07
N PRO A 54 22.11 5.98 13.62
CA PRO A 54 23.43 6.53 13.36
C PRO A 54 24.36 6.39 14.57
N GLY A 55 25.61 5.97 14.33
CA GLY A 55 26.63 5.84 15.38
C GLY A 55 26.66 4.51 16.13
N ILE A 56 25.70 3.59 15.90
CA ILE A 56 25.71 2.26 16.53
C ILE A 56 26.80 1.34 15.93
N MET A 57 27.21 1.57 14.69
CA MET A 57 28.18 0.70 14.00
C MET A 57 29.05 1.47 13.02
N SER A 58 30.12 0.81 12.57
CA SER A 58 31.11 1.40 11.66
C SER A 58 30.49 1.80 10.32
N ALA A 59 31.06 2.80 9.65
CA ALA A 59 30.61 3.23 8.33
C ALA A 59 30.66 2.09 7.29
N LYS A 60 31.60 1.14 7.45
CA LYS A 60 31.72 -0.04 6.60
C LYS A 60 30.53 -0.99 6.78
N ASP A 61 30.11 -1.22 8.02
CA ASP A 61 28.97 -2.09 8.32
C ASP A 61 27.65 -1.45 7.91
N GLN A 62 27.49 -0.13 8.12
CA GLN A 62 26.34 0.62 7.60
C GLN A 62 26.23 0.48 6.08
N ALA A 63 27.33 0.70 5.35
CA ALA A 63 27.36 0.55 3.90
C ALA A 63 27.05 -0.89 3.43
N SER A 64 27.44 -1.90 4.22
CA SER A 64 27.10 -3.30 3.96
C SER A 64 25.60 -3.55 4.10
N ILE A 65 24.98 -3.06 5.18
CA ILE A 65 23.54 -3.15 5.42
C ILE A 65 22.77 -2.44 4.31
N ASP A 66 23.16 -1.22 3.95
CA ASP A 66 22.52 -0.47 2.86
C ASP A 66 22.58 -1.22 1.52
N ARG A 67 23.71 -1.88 1.23
CA ARG A 67 23.83 -2.71 0.03
C ARG A 67 22.90 -3.93 0.07
N VAL A 68 22.77 -4.59 1.23
CA VAL A 68 21.86 -5.73 1.38
C VAL A 68 20.40 -5.28 1.26
N LEU A 69 20.01 -4.23 1.97
CA LEU A 69 18.64 -3.68 1.92
C LEU A 69 18.27 -3.23 0.52
N SER A 70 19.15 -2.46 -0.14
CA SER A 70 18.89 -2.00 -1.51
C SER A 70 18.79 -3.13 -2.53
N LYS A 71 19.51 -4.24 -2.33
CA LYS A 71 19.43 -5.44 -3.18
C LYS A 71 18.16 -6.26 -2.91
N SER A 72 17.83 -6.49 -1.64
CA SER A 72 16.71 -7.35 -1.22
C SER A 72 15.36 -6.68 -1.39
N LEU A 73 15.30 -5.34 -1.24
CA LEU A 73 14.09 -4.54 -1.36
C LEU A 73 14.00 -3.81 -2.71
N ARG A 74 14.65 -4.37 -3.75
CA ARG A 74 14.52 -3.85 -5.13
C ARG A 74 13.06 -3.94 -5.55
N HIS A 75 12.53 -2.82 -6.04
CA HIS A 75 11.15 -2.67 -6.49
C HIS A 75 10.65 -3.86 -7.33
N GLU A 76 11.37 -4.21 -8.39
CA GLU A 76 10.98 -5.30 -9.29
C GLU A 76 10.99 -6.68 -8.63
N ALA A 77 11.88 -6.92 -7.65
CA ALA A 77 11.92 -8.18 -6.93
C ALA A 77 10.72 -8.31 -5.98
N VAL A 78 10.40 -7.23 -5.26
CA VAL A 78 9.23 -7.19 -4.35
C VAL A 78 7.93 -7.30 -5.17
N TYR A 79 7.83 -6.57 -6.27
CA TYR A 79 6.67 -6.67 -7.17
C TYR A 79 6.49 -8.09 -7.72
N GLY A 80 7.58 -8.74 -8.16
CA GLY A 80 7.55 -10.11 -8.64
C GLY A 80 7.02 -11.09 -7.59
N LEU A 81 7.50 -10.99 -6.35
CA LEU A 81 7.02 -11.83 -5.23
C LEU A 81 5.52 -11.63 -4.96
N VAL A 82 5.06 -10.37 -4.94
CA VAL A 82 3.65 -10.05 -4.69
C VAL A 82 2.77 -10.56 -5.83
N ARG A 83 3.18 -10.33 -7.08
CA ARG A 83 2.47 -10.83 -8.26
C ARG A 83 2.35 -12.35 -8.21
N ASP A 84 3.45 -13.05 -7.94
CA ASP A 84 3.46 -14.52 -7.94
C ASP A 84 2.61 -15.10 -6.80
N ALA A 85 2.56 -14.43 -5.64
CA ALA A 85 1.66 -14.77 -4.54
C ALA A 85 0.19 -14.45 -4.85
N PHE A 86 -0.08 -13.44 -5.66
CA PHE A 86 -1.43 -12.99 -6.00
C PHE A 86 -2.08 -13.85 -7.08
N ILE A 87 -1.33 -14.30 -8.10
CA ILE A 87 -1.82 -15.13 -9.21
C ILE A 87 -2.76 -16.28 -8.79
N PRO A 88 -2.43 -17.12 -7.77
CA PRO A 88 -3.31 -18.22 -7.38
C PRO A 88 -4.60 -17.78 -6.68
N GLN A 89 -4.66 -16.55 -6.17
CA GLN A 89 -5.81 -16.00 -5.43
C GLN A 89 -6.78 -15.22 -6.33
N ILE A 90 -6.46 -15.09 -7.61
CA ILE A 90 -7.25 -14.28 -8.53
C ILE A 90 -8.56 -14.98 -8.88
N ASP A 91 -9.66 -14.25 -8.64
CA ASP A 91 -10.94 -14.56 -9.23
C ASP A 91 -10.92 -14.26 -10.74
N ARG A 92 -10.55 -15.28 -11.51
CA ARG A 92 -10.45 -15.18 -12.98
C ARG A 92 -11.82 -14.90 -13.62
N THR A 93 -12.91 -15.31 -12.99
CA THR A 93 -14.27 -15.09 -13.49
C THR A 93 -14.65 -13.63 -13.41
N ASN A 94 -14.23 -12.93 -12.35
CA ASN A 94 -14.54 -11.53 -12.10
C ASN A 94 -13.43 -10.53 -12.48
N LEU A 95 -12.37 -11.01 -13.14
CA LEU A 95 -11.20 -10.21 -13.50
C LEU A 95 -11.55 -8.94 -14.30
N GLU A 96 -12.38 -9.10 -15.34
CA GLU A 96 -12.79 -7.98 -16.20
C GLU A 96 -13.71 -6.99 -15.47
N ALA A 97 -14.63 -7.49 -14.64
CA ALA A 97 -15.52 -6.66 -13.85
C ALA A 97 -14.74 -5.84 -12.82
N THR A 98 -13.76 -6.46 -12.15
CA THR A 98 -12.85 -5.79 -11.21
C THR A 98 -12.05 -4.70 -11.92
N ALA A 99 -11.48 -5.01 -13.09
CA ALA A 99 -10.73 -4.04 -13.86
C ALA A 99 -11.61 -2.91 -14.40
N ALA A 100 -12.87 -3.18 -14.74
CA ALA A 100 -13.84 -2.15 -15.12
C ALA A 100 -14.18 -1.23 -13.95
N TRP A 101 -14.37 -1.77 -12.74
CA TRP A 101 -14.61 -1.00 -11.52
C TRP A 101 -13.42 -0.10 -11.16
N LEU A 102 -12.19 -0.64 -11.16
CA LEU A 102 -10.97 0.14 -10.90
C LEU A 102 -10.77 1.27 -11.92
N ARG A 103 -11.22 1.06 -13.16
CA ARG A 103 -11.17 2.08 -14.22
C ARG A 103 -12.27 3.13 -14.09
N SER A 104 -13.29 2.94 -13.25
CA SER A 104 -14.35 3.93 -13.03
C SER A 104 -13.80 5.23 -12.41
N PRO A 105 -14.48 6.37 -12.54
CA PRO A 105 -14.05 7.63 -11.91
C PRO A 105 -13.87 7.50 -10.39
N LEU A 106 -14.76 6.75 -9.72
CA LEU A 106 -14.66 6.51 -8.28
C LEU A 106 -13.47 5.60 -7.95
N GLY A 107 -13.31 4.48 -8.65
CA GLY A 107 -12.20 3.55 -8.45
C GLY A 107 -10.84 4.23 -8.59
N ARG A 108 -10.65 5.00 -9.67
CA ARG A 108 -9.41 5.78 -9.86
C ARG A 108 -9.16 6.79 -8.75
N ARG A 109 -10.21 7.46 -8.28
CA ARG A 109 -10.08 8.43 -7.18
C ARG A 109 -9.66 7.73 -5.88
N ILE A 110 -10.22 6.56 -5.58
CA ILE A 110 -9.84 5.74 -4.44
C ILE A 110 -8.38 5.31 -4.57
N THR A 111 -7.97 4.71 -5.70
CA THR A 111 -6.58 4.29 -5.95
C THR A 111 -5.59 5.43 -5.72
N VAL A 112 -5.88 6.63 -6.25
CA VAL A 112 -5.01 7.80 -6.07
C VAL A 112 -4.89 8.20 -4.60
N LEU A 113 -6.00 8.21 -3.86
CA LEU A 113 -6.00 8.53 -2.43
C LEU A 113 -5.24 7.49 -1.62
N GLU A 114 -5.40 6.20 -1.92
CA GLU A 114 -4.69 5.11 -1.24
C GLU A 114 -3.18 5.15 -1.52
N VAL A 115 -2.78 5.33 -2.78
CA VAL A 115 -1.35 5.50 -3.13
C VAL A 115 -0.77 6.71 -2.43
N THR A 116 -1.49 7.84 -2.39
CA THR A 116 -1.04 9.05 -1.69
C THR A 116 -0.93 8.81 -0.18
N ALA A 117 -1.91 8.13 0.41
CA ALA A 117 -1.92 7.81 1.85
C ALA A 117 -0.80 6.84 2.24
N SER A 118 -0.34 5.99 1.31
CA SER A 118 0.78 5.06 1.53
C SER A 118 2.16 5.73 1.62
N ASP A 119 2.27 7.01 1.25
CA ASP A 119 3.51 7.77 1.39
C ASP A 119 3.74 8.15 2.87
N PRO A 120 4.92 7.90 3.45
CA PRO A 120 5.21 8.26 4.85
C PRO A 120 5.01 9.75 5.17
N SER A 121 5.16 10.65 4.19
CA SER A 121 4.91 12.08 4.37
C SER A 121 3.42 12.45 4.54
N SER A 122 2.52 11.50 4.31
CA SER A 122 1.07 11.68 4.46
C SER A 122 0.59 11.44 5.89
N GLU A 123 1.40 10.88 6.79
CA GLU A 123 1.01 10.56 8.18
C GLU A 123 0.41 11.79 8.90
N GLN A 124 1.09 12.94 8.82
CA GLN A 124 0.61 14.17 9.46
C GLN A 124 -0.73 14.64 8.86
N LYS A 125 -0.88 14.58 7.54
CA LYS A 125 -2.12 14.98 6.86
C LYS A 125 -3.29 14.10 7.25
N ILE A 126 -3.05 12.80 7.43
CA ILE A 126 -4.05 11.84 7.89
C ILE A 126 -4.45 12.14 9.34
N ALA A 127 -3.47 12.42 10.21
CA ALA A 127 -3.72 12.79 11.60
C ALA A 127 -4.54 14.10 11.71
N ASP A 128 -4.18 15.11 10.93
CA ASP A 128 -4.89 16.39 10.88
C ASP A 128 -6.34 16.20 10.40
N TYR A 129 -6.53 15.44 9.32
CA TYR A 129 -7.87 15.09 8.82
C TYR A 129 -8.70 14.33 9.86
N ALA A 130 -8.08 13.38 10.58
CA ALA A 130 -8.75 12.61 11.63
C ALA A 130 -9.16 13.49 12.82
N ALA A 131 -8.35 14.49 13.17
CA ALA A 131 -8.70 15.47 14.19
C ALA A 131 -9.89 16.35 13.73
N GLU A 132 -9.88 16.77 12.47
CA GLU A 132 -10.95 17.58 11.88
C GLU A 132 -12.29 16.84 11.78
N LEU A 133 -12.30 15.51 11.62
CA LEU A 133 -13.54 14.71 11.55
C LEU A 133 -14.46 14.88 12.76
N LYS A 134 -13.89 15.22 13.94
CA LYS A 134 -14.69 15.51 15.15
C LYS A 134 -15.46 16.83 15.02
N ALA A 135 -14.85 17.84 14.41
CA ALA A 135 -15.45 19.15 14.22
C ALA A 135 -16.33 19.21 12.95
N ASN A 136 -15.95 18.45 11.91
CA ASN A 136 -16.58 18.43 10.60
C ASN A 136 -17.06 17.01 10.27
N ARG A 137 -18.02 16.52 11.05
CA ARG A 137 -18.58 15.18 10.85
C ARG A 137 -19.23 15.07 9.46
N PRO A 138 -18.92 14.03 8.66
CA PRO A 138 -19.65 13.75 7.43
C PRO A 138 -21.15 13.55 7.69
N SER A 139 -21.99 13.90 6.72
CA SER A 139 -23.43 13.64 6.83
C SER A 139 -23.73 12.15 7.00
N ASP A 140 -24.83 11.81 7.67
CA ASP A 140 -25.21 10.41 7.92
C ASP A 140 -25.35 9.62 6.62
N ARG A 141 -25.86 10.25 5.56
CA ARG A 141 -25.93 9.64 4.22
C ARG A 141 -24.56 9.27 3.67
N ARG A 142 -23.55 10.12 3.89
CA ARG A 142 -22.17 9.83 3.46
C ARG A 142 -21.57 8.68 4.28
N ILE A 143 -21.84 8.64 5.58
CA ILE A 143 -21.40 7.56 6.47
C ILE A 143 -22.03 6.22 6.02
N GLU A 144 -23.32 6.19 5.73
CA GLU A 144 -24.02 4.99 5.21
C GLU A 144 -23.38 4.47 3.92
N LEU A 145 -23.08 5.35 2.96
CA LEU A 145 -22.44 4.95 1.70
C LEU A 145 -21.04 4.38 1.91
N ILE A 146 -20.28 4.92 2.87
CA ILE A 146 -18.95 4.39 3.23
C ILE A 146 -19.08 2.98 3.82
N TRP A 147 -20.02 2.75 4.74
CA TRP A 147 -20.25 1.42 5.31
C TRP A 147 -20.69 0.39 4.28
N ARG A 148 -21.56 0.78 3.34
CA ARG A 148 -21.97 -0.12 2.24
C ARG A 148 -20.81 -0.46 1.32
N LEU A 149 -19.92 0.51 1.06
CA LEU A 149 -18.72 0.26 0.28
C LEU A 149 -17.80 -0.70 1.00
N ASP A 150 -17.53 -0.48 2.28
CA ASP A 150 -16.68 -1.37 3.08
C ASP A 150 -17.25 -2.78 3.19
N TRP A 151 -18.56 -2.92 3.43
CA TRP A 151 -19.23 -4.22 3.51
C TRP A 151 -19.04 -5.07 2.25
N VAL A 152 -19.12 -4.45 1.08
CA VAL A 152 -18.94 -5.15 -0.20
C VAL A 152 -17.47 -5.46 -0.48
N MET A 153 -16.56 -4.57 -0.06
CA MET A 153 -15.13 -4.70 -0.34
C MET A 153 -14.37 -5.52 0.71
N GLY A 154 -14.91 -5.68 1.92
CA GLY A 154 -14.22 -6.29 3.06
C GLY A 154 -12.94 -5.54 3.44
N SER A 155 -12.86 -4.24 3.18
CA SER A 155 -11.59 -3.50 3.21
C SER A 155 -11.03 -3.33 4.62
N LEU A 156 -11.89 -3.12 5.62
CA LEU A 156 -11.50 -2.99 7.02
C LEU A 156 -10.95 -4.31 7.60
N GLU A 157 -11.65 -5.43 7.37
CA GLU A 157 -11.24 -6.75 7.84
C GLU A 157 -9.93 -7.19 7.18
N SER A 158 -9.84 -7.06 5.86
CA SER A 158 -8.64 -7.40 5.09
C SER A 158 -7.42 -6.57 5.52
N SER A 159 -7.63 -5.30 5.85
CA SER A 159 -6.56 -4.40 6.33
C SER A 159 -6.03 -4.81 7.71
N ALA A 160 -6.92 -5.22 8.63
CA ALA A 160 -6.52 -5.72 9.94
C ALA A 160 -5.73 -7.04 9.85
N ASP A 161 -6.19 -7.96 8.99
CA ASP A 161 -5.51 -9.23 8.73
C ASP A 161 -4.14 -9.04 8.07
N LEU A 162 -4.04 -8.09 7.14
CA LEU A 162 -2.78 -7.70 6.51
C LEU A 162 -1.80 -7.18 7.55
N TYR A 163 -2.22 -6.25 8.40
CA TYR A 163 -1.39 -5.69 9.45
C TYR A 163 -0.90 -6.79 10.41
N ALA A 164 -1.80 -7.65 10.90
CA ALA A 164 -1.46 -8.76 11.77
C ALA A 164 -0.46 -9.73 11.11
N THR A 165 -0.63 -10.00 9.82
CA THR A 165 0.26 -10.87 9.05
C THR A 165 1.64 -10.24 8.84
N LEU A 166 1.70 -8.94 8.54
CA LEU A 166 2.97 -8.21 8.44
C LEU A 166 3.73 -8.22 9.77
N SER A 167 3.06 -7.88 10.88
CA SER A 167 3.67 -7.86 12.21
C SER A 167 4.22 -9.24 12.58
N ARG A 168 3.47 -10.32 12.30
CA ARG A 168 3.95 -11.70 12.49
C ARG A 168 5.15 -12.03 11.61
N GLY A 169 5.13 -11.62 10.33
CA GLY A 169 6.23 -11.84 9.40
C GLY A 169 7.53 -11.18 9.86
N VAL A 170 7.46 -9.93 10.28
CA VAL A 170 8.60 -9.19 10.84
C VAL A 170 9.10 -9.85 12.12
N ALA A 171 8.21 -10.18 13.06
CA ALA A 171 8.59 -10.85 14.31
C ALA A 171 9.30 -12.20 14.05
N LYS A 172 8.81 -12.99 13.09
CA LYS A 172 9.42 -14.26 12.70
C LYS A 172 10.81 -14.05 12.08
N ALA A 173 10.98 -13.05 11.24
CA ALA A 173 12.28 -12.72 10.63
C ALA A 173 13.31 -12.27 11.67
N VAL A 174 12.91 -11.40 12.60
CA VAL A 174 13.76 -10.93 13.71
C VAL A 174 14.13 -12.10 14.64
N SER A 175 13.16 -12.95 14.98
CA SER A 175 13.40 -14.16 15.78
C SER A 175 14.40 -15.10 15.12
N ALA A 176 14.25 -15.37 13.81
CA ALA A 176 15.15 -16.24 13.07
C ALA A 176 16.60 -15.71 13.00
N ALA A 177 16.77 -14.38 13.01
CA ALA A 177 18.08 -13.71 13.02
C ALA A 177 18.72 -13.65 14.42
N GLY A 178 17.99 -14.01 15.49
CA GLY A 178 18.49 -13.99 16.86
C GLY A 178 19.35 -15.21 17.26
N PRO A 179 20.07 -15.12 18.39
CA PRO A 179 20.76 -16.27 18.98
C PRO A 179 19.80 -17.46 19.16
N PRO A 180 20.26 -18.72 19.00
CA PRO A 180 19.39 -19.90 19.03
C PRO A 180 18.48 -19.95 20.27
N GLU A 181 18.97 -19.44 21.40
CA GLU A 181 18.31 -19.38 22.70
C GLU A 181 17.09 -18.43 22.75
N ARG A 182 17.00 -17.45 21.84
CA ARG A 182 15.94 -16.44 21.79
C ARG A 182 14.95 -16.64 20.63
N ARG A 183 15.10 -17.71 19.85
CA ARG A 183 14.17 -18.00 18.75
C ARG A 183 12.85 -18.53 19.33
N LEU A 184 11.75 -17.86 19.01
CA LEU A 184 10.40 -18.37 19.28
C LEU A 184 10.21 -19.69 18.53
N ARG A 185 9.81 -20.74 19.25
CA ARG A 185 9.44 -22.04 18.67
C ARG A 185 8.12 -21.94 17.91
#